data_AF-A0A1B8C7B7-F1
#
_entry.id   AF-A0A1B8C7B7-F1
#
_cell.length_a   1.000
_cell.length_b   1.000
_cell.length_c   1.000
_cell.angle_alpha   90.00
_cell.angle_beta   90.00
_cell.angle_gamma   90.00
#
_symmetry.space_group_name_H-M   'P 1'
#
loop_
_entity.id
_entity.type
_entity.pdbx_description
1 polymer ?
#
loop_
_entity_poly.entity_id
_entity_poly.type
_entity_poly.pdbx_seq_one_letter_code
_entity_poly.pdbx_strand_id
1 'polypeptide(L)'
;MGRPNGGKLTIFVDGVSPYSWFGFTSTIRYRPLLQAHGVFVDIVPFFLGGARESVGNPYTRTPKWKEAFSAQDSDMTGRLLGLKVVPPEEFPVSSLHPVRVATWIKDHCEAERFEATFKALVSGYWSKGINVSKTEGIIKALDGIFSEAELEEILKNAVSPENKKWVIDQTLSTGAFGAPWIIAVNSAGERKDWFGNDRWDQVLAHLEVPYKPLSIIPAGGSKL
;
A
#
# COMPACT_ATOMS: atom_id res chain seq x y z
N MET A 1 33.14 -8.44 7.20
CA MET A 1 31.96 -7.56 7.32
C MET A 1 30.75 -8.46 7.48
N GLY A 2 30.18 -8.53 8.69
CA GLY A 2 29.06 -9.44 8.98
C GLY A 2 27.82 -9.05 8.19
N ARG A 3 27.07 -10.06 7.71
CA ARG A 3 25.77 -9.85 7.04
C ARG A 3 24.82 -9.09 7.99
N PRO A 4 23.89 -8.27 7.48
CA PRO A 4 22.90 -7.63 8.34
C PRO A 4 22.11 -8.71 9.10
N ASN A 5 21.97 -8.58 10.41
CA ASN A 5 21.18 -9.49 11.26
C ASN A 5 19.66 -9.33 11.07
N GLY A 6 19.18 -8.89 9.91
CA GLY A 6 17.76 -8.59 9.69
C GLY A 6 17.28 -8.88 8.27
N GLY A 7 15.97 -9.05 8.14
CA GLY A 7 15.30 -9.43 6.89
C GLY A 7 14.95 -8.26 5.97
N LYS A 8 14.11 -8.53 4.98
CA LYS A 8 13.51 -7.53 4.09
C LYS A 8 11.99 -7.70 4.10
N LEU A 9 11.26 -6.60 4.25
CA LEU A 9 9.83 -6.49 4.08
C LEU A 9 9.53 -5.58 2.89
N THR A 10 8.89 -6.11 1.86
CA THR A 10 8.33 -5.31 0.76
C THR A 10 6.81 -5.39 0.80
N ILE A 11 6.13 -4.25 0.82
CA ILE A 11 4.68 -4.17 0.64
C ILE A 11 4.35 -3.54 -0.70
N PHE A 12 3.55 -4.22 -1.51
CA PHE A 12 3.04 -3.74 -2.78
C PHE A 12 1.65 -3.13 -2.57
N VAL A 13 1.48 -1.89 -3.02
CA VAL A 13 0.31 -1.07 -2.72
C VAL A 13 -0.29 -0.44 -3.98
N ASP A 14 -1.62 -0.41 -4.06
CA ASP A 14 -2.36 0.29 -5.10
C ASP A 14 -3.45 1.15 -4.43
N GLY A 15 -3.50 2.45 -4.79
CA GLY A 15 -4.47 3.39 -4.23
C GLY A 15 -5.94 3.06 -4.51
N VAL A 16 -6.25 2.20 -5.49
CA VAL A 16 -7.62 1.70 -5.69
C VAL A 16 -8.06 0.69 -4.63
N SER A 17 -7.15 0.17 -3.80
CA SER A 17 -7.50 -0.72 -2.70
C SER A 17 -7.50 0.05 -1.37
N PRO A 18 -8.62 0.07 -0.61
CA PRO A 18 -8.63 0.70 0.71
C PRO A 18 -7.70 -0.04 1.68
N TYR A 19 -7.58 -1.37 1.52
CA TYR A 19 -6.66 -2.18 2.31
C TYR A 19 -5.19 -1.85 2.04
N SER A 20 -4.85 -1.37 0.84
CA SER A 20 -3.49 -0.87 0.57
C SER A 20 -3.20 0.42 1.33
N TRP A 21 -4.20 1.28 1.52
CA TRP A 21 -4.07 2.45 2.39
C TRP A 21 -3.79 2.05 3.84
N PHE A 22 -4.53 1.05 4.32
CA PHE A 22 -4.37 0.53 5.67
C PHE A 22 -2.98 -0.12 5.86
N GLY A 23 -2.59 -0.98 4.92
CA GLY A 23 -1.27 -1.62 4.89
C GLY A 23 -0.15 -0.59 4.86
N PHE A 24 -0.22 0.38 3.94
CA PHE A 24 0.72 1.51 3.87
C PHE A 24 0.84 2.24 5.22
N THR A 25 -0.30 2.62 5.82
CA THR A 25 -0.33 3.35 7.09
C THR A 25 0.33 2.56 8.22
N SER A 26 0.04 1.26 8.32
CA SER A 26 0.69 0.37 9.28
C SER A 26 2.19 0.23 9.01
N THR A 27 2.61 0.05 7.75
CA THR A 27 4.03 -0.05 7.38
C THR A 27 4.80 1.19 7.79
N ILE A 28 4.27 2.39 7.55
CA ILE A 28 4.91 3.65 7.96
C ILE A 28 5.08 3.71 9.48
N ARG A 29 4.06 3.30 10.24
CA ARG A 29 4.13 3.25 11.72
C ARG A 29 5.15 2.25 12.24
N TYR A 30 5.24 1.08 11.60
CA TYR A 30 6.12 0.00 12.05
C TYR A 30 7.55 0.16 11.55
N ARG A 31 7.78 0.91 10.46
CA ARG A 31 9.09 1.02 9.81
C ARG A 31 10.24 1.36 10.77
N PRO A 32 10.15 2.39 11.64
CA PRO A 32 11.26 2.71 12.54
C PRO A 32 11.62 1.56 13.50
N LEU A 33 10.60 0.83 13.97
CA LEU A 33 10.79 -0.33 14.85
C LEU A 33 11.40 -1.51 14.08
N LEU A 34 10.90 -1.80 12.88
CA LEU A 34 11.43 -2.83 12.00
C LEU A 34 12.91 -2.56 11.64
N GLN A 35 13.24 -1.32 11.31
CA GLN A 35 14.61 -0.90 11.02
C GLN A 35 15.53 -1.02 12.25
N ALA A 36 15.04 -0.73 13.46
CA ALA A 36 15.79 -0.95 14.69
C ALA A 36 16.13 -2.44 14.93
N HIS A 37 15.35 -3.36 14.35
CA HIS A 37 15.63 -4.80 14.31
C HIS A 37 16.39 -5.24 13.05
N GLY A 38 16.94 -4.31 12.27
CA GLY A 38 17.71 -4.61 11.06
C GLY A 38 16.86 -5.00 9.85
N VAL A 39 15.53 -4.89 9.91
CA VAL A 39 14.65 -5.21 8.78
C VAL A 39 14.63 -4.02 7.81
N PHE A 40 15.02 -4.27 6.56
CA PHE A 40 14.83 -3.30 5.47
C PHE A 40 13.36 -3.28 5.05
N VAL A 41 12.77 -2.09 4.93
CA VAL A 41 11.34 -1.92 4.60
C VAL A 41 11.21 -1.13 3.31
N ASP A 42 10.50 -1.68 2.33
CA ASP A 42 10.23 -1.07 1.04
C ASP A 42 8.72 -1.05 0.76
N ILE A 43 8.25 0.02 0.16
CA ILE A 43 6.85 0.22 -0.23
C ILE A 43 6.82 0.43 -1.73
N VAL A 44 6.18 -0.46 -2.47
CA VAL A 44 6.24 -0.50 -3.94
C VAL A 44 4.85 -0.27 -4.54
N PRO A 45 4.62 0.82 -5.29
CA PRO A 45 3.42 0.95 -6.09
C PRO A 45 3.35 -0.14 -7.14
N PHE A 46 2.20 -0.77 -7.30
CA PHE A 46 1.96 -1.74 -8.36
C PHE A 46 0.54 -1.61 -8.90
N PHE A 47 0.31 -2.15 -10.09
CA PHE A 47 -1.00 -2.06 -10.73
C PHE A 47 -1.84 -3.30 -10.40
N LEU A 48 -2.78 -3.16 -9.46
CA LEU A 48 -3.63 -4.27 -9.00
C LEU A 48 -4.43 -4.91 -10.14
N GLY A 49 -4.93 -4.10 -11.08
CA GLY A 49 -5.67 -4.61 -12.25
C GLY A 49 -4.83 -5.61 -13.05
N GLY A 50 -3.60 -5.23 -13.39
CA GLY A 50 -2.66 -6.09 -14.13
C GLY A 50 -2.20 -7.30 -13.32
N ALA A 51 -1.97 -7.15 -12.01
CA ALA A 51 -1.61 -8.27 -11.14
C ALA A 51 -2.70 -9.35 -11.15
N ARG A 52 -3.97 -8.92 -10.98
CA ARG A 52 -5.14 -9.80 -11.03
C ARG A 52 -5.33 -10.48 -12.36
N GLU A 53 -5.18 -9.76 -13.46
CA GLU A 53 -5.25 -10.34 -14.81
C GLU A 53 -4.19 -11.41 -15.02
N SER A 54 -2.96 -11.16 -14.58
CA SER A 54 -1.82 -12.07 -14.79
C SER A 54 -1.97 -13.45 -14.14
N VAL A 55 -2.75 -13.54 -13.06
CA VAL A 55 -3.00 -14.77 -12.31
C VAL A 55 -4.40 -15.35 -12.54
N GLY A 56 -5.14 -14.83 -13.52
CA GLY A 56 -6.48 -15.32 -13.85
C GLY A 56 -7.56 -15.00 -12.80
N ASN A 57 -7.36 -13.93 -12.00
CA ASN A 57 -8.30 -13.47 -10.97
C ASN A 57 -8.79 -12.02 -11.23
N PRO A 58 -9.36 -11.72 -12.42
CA PRO A 58 -9.81 -10.36 -12.74
C PRO A 58 -10.86 -9.85 -11.74
N TYR A 59 -10.98 -8.53 -11.60
CA TYR A 59 -11.99 -7.95 -10.72
C TYR A 59 -13.40 -8.39 -11.14
N THR A 60 -14.17 -8.86 -10.16
CA THR A 60 -15.61 -9.06 -10.28
C THR A 60 -16.31 -8.13 -9.31
N ARG A 61 -17.53 -7.69 -9.67
CA ARG A 61 -18.33 -6.83 -8.80
C ARG A 61 -18.51 -7.50 -7.45
N THR A 62 -18.29 -6.74 -6.37
CA THR A 62 -18.53 -7.20 -5.01
C THR A 62 -19.93 -7.81 -4.92
N PRO A 63 -20.06 -9.08 -4.52
CA PRO A 63 -21.37 -9.69 -4.32
C PRO A 63 -22.14 -8.94 -3.24
N LYS A 64 -23.46 -8.78 -3.42
CA LYS A 64 -24.33 -8.06 -2.48
C LYS A 64 -24.16 -8.49 -1.02
N TRP A 65 -23.98 -9.78 -0.78
CA TRP A 65 -23.78 -10.36 0.56
C TRP A 65 -22.43 -10.01 1.21
N LYS A 66 -21.45 -9.50 0.45
CA LYS A 66 -20.17 -8.97 0.97
C LYS A 66 -20.22 -7.45 1.21
N GLU A 67 -21.20 -6.73 0.70
CA GLU A 67 -21.21 -5.26 0.75
C GLU A 67 -21.26 -4.74 2.20
N ALA A 68 -22.21 -5.23 3.00
CA ALA A 68 -22.35 -4.83 4.41
C ALA A 68 -21.10 -5.15 5.23
N PHE A 69 -20.53 -6.36 5.04
CA PHE A 69 -19.28 -6.75 5.69
C PHE A 69 -18.13 -5.84 5.29
N SER A 70 -17.93 -5.59 4.00
CA SER A 70 -16.80 -4.80 3.49
C SER A 70 -16.87 -3.35 3.97
N ALA A 71 -18.08 -2.79 4.07
CA ALA A 71 -18.31 -1.45 4.60
C ALA A 71 -17.98 -1.38 6.09
N GLN A 72 -18.48 -2.33 6.89
CA GLN A 72 -18.18 -2.42 8.33
C GLN A 72 -16.68 -2.60 8.58
N ASP A 73 -16.03 -3.50 7.85
CA ASP A 73 -14.62 -3.82 8.01
C ASP A 73 -13.72 -2.62 7.65
N SER A 74 -14.01 -1.94 6.54
CA SER A 74 -13.26 -0.76 6.10
C SER A 74 -13.42 0.42 7.08
N ASP A 75 -14.63 0.67 7.58
CA ASP A 75 -14.87 1.72 8.58
C ASP A 75 -14.15 1.41 9.90
N MET A 76 -14.28 0.18 10.40
CA MET A 76 -13.63 -0.20 11.66
C MET A 76 -12.11 -0.14 11.57
N THR A 77 -11.54 -0.72 10.51
CA THR A 77 -10.10 -0.69 10.26
C THR A 77 -9.60 0.74 10.09
N GLY A 78 -10.33 1.57 9.34
CA GLY A 78 -10.03 2.99 9.20
C GLY A 78 -9.95 3.70 10.55
N ARG A 79 -10.97 3.53 11.41
CA ARG A 79 -11.00 4.13 12.76
C ARG A 79 -9.83 3.70 13.63
N LEU A 80 -9.48 2.41 13.66
CA LEU A 80 -8.33 1.91 14.42
C LEU A 80 -7.00 2.52 13.92
N LEU A 81 -6.91 2.83 12.64
CA LEU A 81 -5.78 3.51 12.04
C LEU A 81 -5.87 5.04 12.09
N GLY A 82 -6.93 5.62 12.66
CA GLY A 82 -7.12 7.08 12.67
C GLY A 82 -7.37 7.67 11.28
N LEU A 83 -7.95 6.88 10.37
CA LEU A 83 -8.27 7.24 8.99
C LEU A 83 -9.78 7.42 8.84
N LYS A 84 -10.20 8.48 8.16
CA LYS A 84 -11.61 8.68 7.79
C LYS A 84 -11.86 8.09 6.41
N VAL A 85 -12.44 6.90 6.35
CA VAL A 85 -12.78 6.24 5.09
C VAL A 85 -14.16 6.69 4.62
N VAL A 86 -14.21 7.24 3.42
CA VAL A 86 -15.42 7.60 2.69
C VAL A 86 -15.33 6.93 1.32
N PRO A 87 -16.14 5.90 1.04
CA PRO A 87 -16.13 5.25 -0.26
C PRO A 87 -16.36 6.26 -1.40
N PRO A 88 -15.59 6.18 -2.49
CA PRO A 88 -15.79 7.03 -3.66
C PRO A 88 -17.10 6.67 -4.37
N GLU A 89 -17.69 7.65 -5.06
CA GLU A 89 -18.92 7.45 -5.85
C GLU A 89 -18.71 6.46 -7.00
N GLU A 90 -17.59 6.57 -7.70
CA GLU A 90 -17.17 5.63 -8.75
C GLU A 90 -16.14 4.65 -8.19
N PHE A 91 -16.52 3.36 -8.12
CA PHE A 91 -15.64 2.29 -7.67
C PHE A 91 -15.90 0.96 -8.42
N PRO A 92 -14.85 0.26 -8.89
CA PRO A 92 -13.44 0.70 -8.95
C PRO A 92 -13.18 1.60 -10.17
N VAL A 93 -12.21 2.51 -10.05
CA VAL A 93 -11.62 3.23 -11.18
C VAL A 93 -10.29 2.59 -11.59
N SER A 94 -9.80 2.89 -12.80
CA SER A 94 -8.45 2.47 -13.19
C SER A 94 -7.38 3.22 -12.40
N SER A 95 -6.50 2.49 -11.71
CA SER A 95 -5.35 3.02 -10.98
C SER A 95 -4.06 3.09 -11.79
N LEU A 96 -4.06 2.70 -13.08
CA LEU A 96 -2.84 2.59 -13.86
C LEU A 96 -2.05 3.91 -13.95
N HIS A 97 -2.74 5.02 -14.18
CA HIS A 97 -2.10 6.34 -14.25
C HIS A 97 -1.55 6.82 -12.89
N PRO A 98 -2.32 6.81 -11.78
CA PRO A 98 -1.78 7.20 -10.48
C PRO A 98 -0.68 6.25 -9.98
N VAL A 99 -0.73 4.95 -10.30
CA VAL A 99 0.38 4.02 -10.01
C VAL A 99 1.64 4.45 -10.75
N ARG A 100 1.56 4.75 -12.05
CA ARG A 100 2.72 5.23 -12.83
C ARG A 100 3.32 6.53 -12.27
N VAL A 101 2.47 7.46 -11.84
CA VAL A 101 2.90 8.71 -11.17
C VAL A 101 3.64 8.38 -9.87
N ALA A 102 3.05 7.55 -9.01
CA ALA A 102 3.66 7.16 -7.75
C ALA A 102 4.98 6.40 -7.94
N THR A 103 5.07 5.51 -8.94
CA THR A 103 6.29 4.78 -9.30
C THR A 103 7.39 5.74 -9.77
N TRP A 104 7.08 6.67 -10.68
CA TRP A 104 8.08 7.61 -11.16
C TRP A 104 8.63 8.49 -10.03
N ILE A 105 7.74 9.00 -9.16
CA ILE A 105 8.13 9.77 -7.98
C ILE A 105 9.00 8.94 -7.02
N LYS A 106 8.64 7.67 -6.78
CA LYS A 106 9.45 6.77 -5.93
C LYS A 106 10.90 6.65 -6.42
N ASP A 107 11.09 6.60 -7.73
CA ASP A 107 12.41 6.35 -8.33
C ASP A 107 13.26 7.62 -8.51
N HIS A 108 12.63 8.80 -8.53
CA HIS A 108 13.30 10.08 -8.88
C HIS A 108 13.21 11.16 -7.79
N CYS A 109 12.48 10.93 -6.71
CA CYS A 109 12.33 11.87 -5.59
C CYS A 109 12.67 11.22 -4.25
N GLU A 110 12.84 12.05 -3.23
CA GLU A 110 13.02 11.61 -1.85
C GLU A 110 11.85 10.74 -1.36
N ALA A 111 12.15 9.80 -0.45
CA ALA A 111 11.17 8.84 0.07
C ALA A 111 9.95 9.52 0.70
N GLU A 112 10.14 10.65 1.39
CA GLU A 112 9.08 11.44 2.00
C GLU A 112 8.12 12.01 0.96
N ARG A 113 8.63 12.42 -0.23
CA ARG A 113 7.77 12.92 -1.33
C ARG A 113 6.95 11.79 -1.91
N PHE A 114 7.53 10.61 -2.09
CA PHE A 114 6.78 9.43 -2.50
C PHE A 114 5.66 9.08 -1.50
N GLU A 115 5.96 9.08 -0.20
CA GLU A 115 4.96 8.77 0.83
C GLU A 115 3.84 9.80 0.91
N ALA A 116 4.19 11.08 0.82
CA ALA A 116 3.22 12.16 0.72
C ALA A 116 2.33 11.97 -0.51
N THR A 117 2.91 11.61 -1.66
CA THR A 117 2.20 11.33 -2.91
C THR A 117 1.21 10.17 -2.75
N PHE A 118 1.68 9.02 -2.28
CA PHE A 118 0.81 7.85 -2.13
C PHE A 118 -0.34 8.15 -1.16
N LYS A 119 -0.03 8.78 -0.02
CA LYS A 119 -1.04 9.21 0.97
C LYS A 119 -2.05 10.19 0.37
N ALA A 120 -1.60 11.14 -0.45
CA ALA A 120 -2.45 12.14 -1.07
C ALA A 120 -3.38 11.54 -2.13
N LEU A 121 -2.87 10.64 -2.99
CA LEU A 121 -3.67 9.93 -3.98
C LEU A 121 -4.73 9.05 -3.30
N VAL A 122 -4.32 8.24 -2.32
CA VAL A 122 -5.21 7.28 -1.68
C VAL A 122 -6.26 7.96 -0.80
N SER A 123 -5.91 9.00 -0.04
CA SER A 123 -6.90 9.79 0.74
C SER A 123 -7.74 10.71 -0.16
N GLY A 124 -7.20 11.15 -1.29
CA GLY A 124 -7.96 11.84 -2.33
C GLY A 124 -9.14 10.98 -2.78
N TYR A 125 -8.88 9.72 -3.09
CA TYR A 125 -9.90 8.77 -3.54
C TYR A 125 -10.81 8.27 -2.41
N TRP A 126 -10.23 7.80 -1.29
CA TRP A 126 -10.93 7.13 -0.18
C TRP A 126 -11.39 8.05 0.96
N SER A 127 -11.28 9.37 0.82
CA SER A 127 -11.79 10.32 1.82
C SER A 127 -12.37 11.60 1.22
N LYS A 128 -11.80 12.07 0.10
CA LYS A 128 -12.12 13.39 -0.48
C LYS A 128 -12.95 13.30 -1.77
N GLY A 129 -13.29 12.10 -2.23
CA GLY A 129 -14.08 11.89 -3.45
C GLY A 129 -13.39 12.37 -4.73
N ILE A 130 -12.06 12.44 -4.75
CA ILE A 130 -11.27 12.87 -5.91
C ILE A 130 -11.05 11.67 -6.83
N ASN A 131 -11.48 11.77 -8.08
CA ASN A 131 -11.25 10.71 -9.08
C ASN A 131 -9.80 10.77 -9.61
N VAL A 132 -8.91 10.04 -8.93
CA VAL A 132 -7.47 9.97 -9.27
C VAL A 132 -7.16 9.12 -10.51
N SER A 133 -8.16 8.58 -11.22
CA SER A 133 -7.94 7.97 -12.54
C SER A 133 -7.77 9.01 -13.66
N LYS A 134 -8.13 10.26 -13.39
CA LYS A 134 -8.01 11.40 -14.30
C LYS A 134 -6.83 12.28 -13.91
N THR A 135 -6.20 12.89 -14.90
CA THR A 135 -5.04 13.78 -14.71
C THR A 135 -5.39 14.95 -13.78
N GLU A 136 -6.57 15.55 -13.96
CA GLU A 136 -7.05 16.68 -13.14
C GLU A 136 -7.25 16.25 -11.68
N GLY A 137 -7.71 15.02 -11.47
CA GLY A 137 -7.84 14.44 -10.13
C GLY A 137 -6.49 14.18 -9.46
N ILE A 138 -5.49 13.73 -10.21
CA ILE A 138 -4.10 13.57 -9.71
C ILE A 138 -3.52 14.93 -9.32
N ILE A 139 -3.63 15.94 -10.19
CA ILE A 139 -3.16 17.30 -9.91
C ILE A 139 -3.81 17.83 -8.62
N LYS A 140 -5.15 17.72 -8.53
CA LYS A 140 -5.90 18.15 -7.35
C LYS A 140 -5.49 17.40 -6.08
N ALA A 141 -5.21 16.09 -6.19
CA ALA A 141 -4.79 15.30 -5.04
C ALA A 141 -3.39 15.70 -4.55
N LEU A 142 -2.47 16.03 -5.47
CA LEU A 142 -1.07 16.36 -5.19
C LEU A 142 -0.81 17.85 -4.91
N ASP A 143 -1.86 18.67 -4.88
CA ASP A 143 -1.79 20.09 -4.56
C ASP A 143 -1.02 20.34 -3.24
N GLY A 144 -0.07 21.29 -3.28
CA GLY A 144 0.81 21.63 -2.16
C GLY A 144 1.99 20.67 -1.90
N ILE A 145 2.14 19.58 -2.66
CA ILE A 145 3.30 18.65 -2.54
C ILE A 145 4.37 18.95 -3.61
N PHE A 146 3.92 19.38 -4.78
CA PHE A 146 4.75 19.68 -5.93
C PHE A 146 4.34 21.04 -6.50
N SER A 147 5.31 21.77 -7.04
CA SER A 147 5.02 22.93 -7.89
C SER A 147 4.36 22.50 -9.19
N GLU A 148 3.72 23.45 -9.88
CA GLU A 148 3.06 23.20 -11.17
C GLU A 148 4.06 22.62 -12.20
N ALA A 149 5.26 23.19 -12.29
CA ALA A 149 6.30 22.72 -13.20
C ALA A 149 6.76 21.28 -12.87
N GLU A 150 6.91 20.93 -11.59
CA GLU A 150 7.23 19.56 -11.19
C GLU A 150 6.10 18.59 -11.54
N LEU A 151 4.83 18.98 -11.34
CA LEU A 151 3.69 18.14 -11.70
C LEU A 151 3.63 17.89 -13.20
N GLU A 152 3.86 18.90 -14.04
CA GLU A 152 3.94 18.73 -15.49
C GLU A 152 5.02 17.72 -15.89
N GLU A 153 6.21 17.82 -15.29
CA GLU A 153 7.32 16.89 -15.52
C GLU A 153 6.97 15.46 -15.07
N ILE A 154 6.41 15.32 -13.87
CA ILE A 154 5.98 14.04 -13.31
C ILE A 154 4.95 13.37 -14.23
N LEU A 155 3.90 14.10 -14.63
CA LEU A 155 2.82 13.56 -15.45
C LEU A 155 3.30 13.15 -16.84
N LYS A 156 4.20 13.95 -17.43
CA LYS A 156 4.87 13.61 -18.69
C LYS A 156 5.69 12.33 -18.57
N ASN A 157 6.52 12.21 -17.53
CA ASN A 157 7.41 11.07 -17.37
C ASN A 157 6.72 9.81 -16.83
N ALA A 158 5.58 9.96 -16.14
CA ALA A 158 4.75 8.84 -15.69
C ALA A 158 4.31 7.96 -16.88
N VAL A 159 4.14 8.54 -18.07
CA VAL A 159 3.75 7.82 -19.29
C VAL A 159 4.92 7.54 -20.24
N SER A 160 6.17 7.75 -19.81
CA SER A 160 7.36 7.35 -20.56
C SER A 160 7.38 5.84 -20.83
N PRO A 161 7.92 5.38 -21.96
CA PRO A 161 8.07 3.95 -22.24
C PRO A 161 8.79 3.18 -21.13
N GLU A 162 9.82 3.80 -20.53
CA GLU A 162 10.64 3.24 -19.47
C GLU A 162 9.81 3.01 -18.20
N ASN A 163 9.08 4.03 -17.72
CA ASN A 163 8.24 3.89 -16.53
C ASN A 163 7.06 2.94 -16.77
N LYS A 164 6.48 2.94 -17.98
CA LYS A 164 5.43 1.98 -18.37
C LYS A 164 5.92 0.54 -18.27
N LYS A 165 7.10 0.26 -18.82
CA LYS A 165 7.73 -1.05 -18.75
C LYS A 165 8.03 -1.43 -17.31
N TRP A 166 8.57 -0.50 -16.52
CA TRP A 166 8.88 -0.73 -15.13
C TRP A 166 7.65 -1.12 -14.30
N VAL A 167 6.54 -0.39 -14.42
CA VAL A 167 5.28 -0.74 -13.72
C VAL A 167 4.78 -2.12 -14.12
N ILE A 168 4.88 -2.49 -15.41
CA ILE A 168 4.49 -3.83 -15.88
C ILE A 168 5.38 -4.90 -15.26
N ASP A 169 6.70 -4.76 -15.39
CA ASP A 169 7.68 -5.74 -14.90
C ASP A 169 7.55 -5.93 -13.38
N GLN A 170 7.43 -4.82 -12.62
CA GLN A 170 7.20 -4.87 -11.18
C GLN A 170 5.90 -5.60 -10.84
N THR A 171 4.79 -5.24 -11.49
CA THR A 171 3.48 -5.85 -11.24
C THR A 171 3.47 -7.36 -11.49
N LEU A 172 3.99 -7.79 -12.65
CA LEU A 172 3.97 -9.19 -13.08
C LEU A 172 4.93 -10.08 -12.27
N SER A 173 6.00 -9.51 -11.73
CA SER A 173 6.98 -10.27 -10.92
C SER A 173 6.46 -10.69 -9.53
N THR A 174 5.35 -10.12 -9.06
CA THR A 174 4.87 -10.33 -7.69
C THR A 174 4.18 -11.67 -7.47
N GLY A 175 3.44 -12.18 -8.47
CA GLY A 175 2.47 -13.27 -8.28
C GLY A 175 1.24 -12.89 -7.45
N ALA A 176 1.02 -11.59 -7.21
CA ALA A 176 -0.06 -11.10 -6.37
C ALA A 176 -1.43 -11.26 -7.04
N PHE A 177 -2.41 -11.77 -6.29
CA PHE A 177 -3.82 -11.87 -6.71
C PHE A 177 -4.73 -10.81 -6.07
N GLY A 178 -4.16 -9.90 -5.27
CA GLY A 178 -4.85 -8.87 -4.52
C GLY A 178 -3.89 -7.82 -3.96
N ALA A 179 -4.44 -6.73 -3.41
CA ALA A 179 -3.65 -5.67 -2.77
C ALA A 179 -4.19 -5.34 -1.35
N PRO A 180 -3.31 -5.06 -0.37
CA PRO A 180 -1.85 -5.06 -0.52
C PRO A 180 -1.30 -6.48 -0.57
N TRP A 181 -0.10 -6.60 -1.13
CA TRP A 181 0.67 -7.84 -1.13
C TRP A 181 1.95 -7.62 -0.34
N ILE A 182 2.31 -8.53 0.56
CA ILE A 182 3.49 -8.42 1.40
C ILE A 182 4.43 -9.57 1.04
N ILE A 183 5.69 -9.25 0.76
CA ILE A 183 6.77 -10.23 0.63
C ILE A 183 7.75 -9.97 1.77
N ALA A 184 8.04 -10.99 2.57
CA ALA A 184 9.07 -10.92 3.60
C ALA A 184 10.15 -11.99 3.38
N VAL A 185 11.41 -11.58 3.43
CA VAL A 185 12.58 -12.44 3.38
C VAL A 185 13.27 -12.36 4.73
N ASN A 186 13.40 -13.48 5.45
CA ASN A 186 14.02 -13.48 6.78
C ASN A 186 15.55 -13.45 6.70
N SER A 187 16.21 -13.47 7.87
CA SER A 187 17.67 -13.46 8.01
C SER A 187 18.37 -14.65 7.32
N ALA A 188 17.68 -15.78 7.19
CA ALA A 188 18.15 -16.98 6.50
C ALA A 188 17.93 -16.95 4.97
N GLY A 189 17.30 -15.91 4.44
CA GLY A 189 16.97 -15.78 3.02
C GLY A 189 15.68 -16.49 2.60
N GLU A 190 14.87 -16.96 3.55
CA GLU A 190 13.60 -17.64 3.28
C GLU A 190 12.51 -16.62 3.01
N ARG A 191 11.86 -16.76 1.85
CA ARG A 191 10.76 -15.90 1.40
C ARG A 191 9.41 -16.46 1.85
N LYS A 192 8.53 -15.58 2.33
CA LYS A 192 7.10 -15.83 2.49
C LYS A 192 6.29 -14.63 2.02
N ASP A 193 5.06 -14.90 1.59
CA ASP A 193 4.17 -13.92 0.99
C ASP A 193 2.81 -13.91 1.72
N TRP A 194 2.18 -12.73 1.81
CA TRP A 194 0.85 -12.55 2.41
C TRP A 194 0.01 -11.59 1.58
N PHE A 195 -1.30 -11.84 1.58
CA PHE A 195 -2.31 -10.94 1.05
C PHE A 195 -3.08 -10.28 2.20
N GLY A 196 -3.32 -8.97 2.09
CA GLY A 196 -4.12 -8.22 3.04
C GLY A 196 -3.30 -7.37 4.00
N ASN A 197 -3.99 -6.65 4.89
CA ASN A 197 -3.41 -5.73 5.88
C ASN A 197 -3.45 -6.30 7.31
N ASP A 198 -3.81 -7.56 7.47
CA ASP A 198 -4.27 -8.22 8.69
C ASP A 198 -3.46 -9.48 9.03
N ARG A 199 -2.20 -9.55 8.56
CA ARG A 199 -1.26 -10.68 8.74
C ARG A 199 0.05 -10.26 9.44
N TRP A 200 0.05 -9.13 10.13
CA TRP A 200 1.26 -8.54 10.70
C TRP A 200 1.95 -9.43 11.73
N ASP A 201 1.20 -10.18 12.53
CA ASP A 201 1.73 -11.18 13.46
C ASP A 201 2.52 -12.28 12.75
N GLN A 202 1.99 -12.83 11.65
CA GLN A 202 2.69 -13.84 10.84
C GLN A 202 3.95 -13.27 10.18
N VAL A 203 3.87 -12.03 9.68
CA VAL A 203 4.99 -11.33 9.06
C VAL A 203 6.11 -11.09 10.08
N LEU A 204 5.78 -10.59 11.27
CA LEU A 204 6.74 -10.32 12.35
C LEU A 204 7.36 -11.62 12.87
N ALA A 205 6.56 -12.67 13.04
CA ALA A 205 7.05 -14.00 13.41
C ALA A 205 8.05 -14.56 12.37
N HIS A 206 7.75 -14.43 11.07
CA HIS A 206 8.65 -14.88 10.01
C HIS A 206 9.95 -14.07 9.95
N LEU A 207 9.88 -12.77 10.19
CA LEU A 207 11.03 -11.88 10.25
C LEU A 207 11.82 -11.96 11.57
N GLU A 208 11.39 -12.83 12.50
CA GLU A 208 11.99 -13.00 13.82
C GLU A 208 12.01 -11.70 14.65
N VAL A 209 11.07 -10.78 14.37
CA VAL A 209 10.92 -9.53 15.11
C VAL A 209 10.02 -9.77 16.32
N PRO A 210 10.49 -9.50 17.56
CA PRO A 210 9.66 -9.65 18.75
C PRO A 210 8.42 -8.75 18.70
N TYR A 211 7.26 -9.31 19.02
CA TYR A 211 5.99 -8.59 19.03
C TYR A 211 5.12 -9.02 20.21
N LYS A 212 4.16 -8.16 20.59
CA LYS A 212 3.12 -8.52 21.55
C LYS A 212 1.83 -8.81 20.78
N PRO A 213 1.27 -10.03 20.85
CA PRO A 213 -0.03 -10.35 20.26
C PRO A 213 -1.16 -9.47 20.82
N LEU A 214 -2.31 -9.47 20.14
CA LEU A 214 -3.52 -8.79 20.64
C LEU A 214 -3.89 -9.35 22.02
N SER A 215 -3.82 -8.49 23.04
CA SER A 215 -4.14 -8.84 24.43
C SER A 215 -5.29 -7.97 24.95
N ILE A 216 -6.25 -8.58 25.64
CA ILE A 216 -7.34 -7.88 26.32
C ILE A 216 -6.83 -7.41 27.69
N ILE A 217 -7.14 -6.18 28.07
CA ILE A 217 -6.83 -5.66 29.41
C ILE A 217 -7.89 -6.19 30.40
N PRO A 218 -7.49 -6.87 31.49
CA PRO A 218 -8.45 -7.35 32.49
C PRO A 218 -9.27 -6.22 33.11
N ALA A 219 -10.57 -6.48 33.34
CA ALA A 219 -11.43 -5.53 34.03
C ALA A 219 -10.93 -5.28 35.47
N GLY A 220 -10.89 -4.02 35.90
CA GLY A 220 -10.61 -3.63 37.28
C GLY A 220 -9.16 -3.77 37.75
N GLY A 221 -8.18 -3.87 36.84
CA GLY A 221 -6.76 -3.96 37.21
C GLY A 221 -6.35 -5.28 37.87
N SER A 222 -7.24 -6.28 37.85
CA SER A 222 -6.91 -7.63 38.31
C SER A 222 -5.82 -8.21 37.42
N LYS A 223 -4.72 -8.67 38.02
CA LYS A 223 -3.69 -9.43 37.30
C LYS A 223 -4.23 -10.85 37.10
N LEU A 224 -4.59 -11.17 35.85
CA LEU A 224 -4.73 -12.56 35.40
C LEU A 224 -3.34 -13.16 35.16
#